data_AF-A0A950AEG9-F1
#
_entry.id   AF-A0A950AEG9-F1
#
_cell.length_a   1.000
_cell.length_b   1.000
_cell.length_c   1.000
_cell.angle_alpha   90.00
_cell.angle_beta   90.00
_cell.angle_gamma   90.00
#
_symmetry.space_group_name_H-M   'P 1'
#
loop_
_entity.id
_entity.type
_entity.pdbx_description
1 polymer ?
#
loop_
_entity_poly.entity_id
_entity_poly.type
_entity_poly.pdbx_seq_one_letter_code
_entity_poly.pdbx_strand_id
1 'polypeptide(L)'
;MAQDAADHGRDVANAITAYYLAPKAPEMTCPMVALATDVAKRAPDDPLRRAYNAGVRSLFDTFAELATTHASRATTDRLRVLFAGMVGSNMLARSGNGGDWSASFKKSVTATGNGGSFKNSLQSLFPEWRN
;
A
#
# COMPACT_ATOMS: atom_id res chain seq x y z
N MET A 1 -14.41 -6.70 -4.69
CA MET A 1 -13.12 -7.05 -4.05
C MET A 1 -13.11 -6.72 -2.56
N ALA A 2 -13.31 -5.47 -2.13
CA ALA A 2 -13.28 -5.11 -0.70
C ALA A 2 -14.49 -5.69 0.04
N GLN A 3 -15.70 -5.55 -0.52
CA GLN A 3 -16.92 -6.20 -0.02
C GLN A 3 -16.76 -7.74 -0.02
N ASP A 4 -16.39 -8.33 -1.14
CA ASP A 4 -16.05 -9.77 -1.24
C ASP A 4 -14.97 -10.23 -0.24
N ALA A 5 -14.00 -9.40 0.13
CA ALA A 5 -13.03 -9.73 1.18
C ALA A 5 -13.67 -9.70 2.56
N ALA A 6 -14.50 -8.68 2.84
CA ALA A 6 -15.24 -8.54 4.10
C ALA A 6 -16.25 -9.69 4.29
N ASP A 7 -17.02 -10.04 3.26
CA ASP A 7 -18.02 -11.12 3.27
C ASP A 7 -17.42 -12.49 3.59
N HIS A 8 -16.14 -12.68 3.23
CA HIS A 8 -15.37 -13.89 3.48
C HIS A 8 -14.39 -13.79 4.66
N GLY A 9 -14.49 -12.73 5.49
CA GLY A 9 -13.65 -12.56 6.69
C GLY A 9 -12.14 -12.41 6.41
N ARG A 10 -11.76 -12.00 5.19
CA ARG A 10 -10.37 -11.76 4.80
C ARG A 10 -9.93 -10.35 5.21
N ASP A 11 -8.63 -10.17 5.38
CA ASP A 11 -8.04 -8.83 5.61
C ASP A 11 -8.27 -7.94 4.36
N VAL A 12 -9.20 -7.00 4.49
CA VAL A 12 -9.61 -6.11 3.40
C VAL A 12 -8.45 -5.24 2.92
N ALA A 13 -7.58 -4.78 3.82
CA ALA A 13 -6.42 -3.97 3.45
C ALA A 13 -5.46 -4.77 2.54
N ASN A 14 -5.29 -6.06 2.82
CA ASN A 14 -4.46 -6.95 2.01
C ASN A 14 -5.10 -7.28 0.68
N ALA A 15 -6.42 -7.49 0.65
CA ALA A 15 -7.14 -7.73 -0.58
C ALA A 15 -7.02 -6.53 -1.54
N ILE A 16 -7.16 -5.31 -1.03
CA ILE A 16 -6.96 -4.08 -1.81
C ILE A 16 -5.50 -3.97 -2.26
N THR A 17 -4.54 -4.29 -1.38
CA THR A 17 -3.11 -4.28 -1.69
C THR A 17 -2.75 -5.25 -2.82
N ALA A 18 -3.21 -6.50 -2.72
CA ALA A 18 -2.98 -7.52 -3.74
C ALA A 18 -3.60 -7.10 -5.08
N TYR A 19 -4.83 -6.57 -5.06
CA TYR A 19 -5.47 -6.05 -6.26
C TYR A 19 -4.69 -4.89 -6.87
N TYR A 20 -4.26 -3.92 -6.07
CA TYR A 20 -3.49 -2.77 -6.53
C TYR A 20 -2.15 -3.19 -7.18
N LEU A 21 -1.46 -4.16 -6.59
CA LEU A 21 -0.14 -4.60 -7.04
C LEU A 21 -0.16 -5.61 -8.19
N ALA A 22 -1.31 -6.23 -8.47
CA ALA A 22 -1.49 -7.15 -9.58
C ALA A 22 -1.05 -6.50 -10.91
N PRO A 23 -0.48 -7.29 -11.86
CA PRO A 23 -0.09 -6.81 -13.18
C PRO A 23 -1.24 -6.06 -13.86
N LYS A 24 -0.95 -4.88 -14.39
CA LYS A 24 -1.88 -4.03 -15.14
C LYS A 24 -1.19 -3.49 -16.38
N ALA A 25 -1.98 -3.15 -17.38
CA ALA A 25 -1.47 -2.50 -18.58
C ALA A 25 -0.82 -1.14 -18.23
N PRO A 26 0.20 -0.68 -18.98
CA PRO A 26 0.97 0.51 -18.63
C PRO A 26 0.14 1.80 -18.45
N GLU A 27 -0.97 1.92 -19.17
CA GLU A 27 -1.95 3.02 -19.09
C GLU A 27 -2.74 3.04 -17.78
N MET A 28 -2.79 1.92 -17.06
CA MET A 28 -3.43 1.79 -15.74
C MET A 28 -2.44 2.07 -14.59
N THR A 29 -1.38 2.83 -14.87
CA THR A 29 -0.41 3.23 -13.84
C THR A 29 -1.10 4.10 -12.79
N CYS A 30 -0.75 3.90 -11.52
CA CYS A 30 -1.23 4.72 -10.43
C CYS A 30 -0.96 6.22 -10.70
N PRO A 31 -2.01 7.07 -10.80
CA PRO A 31 -1.85 8.49 -11.07
C PRO A 31 -0.99 9.21 -10.03
N MET A 32 -0.98 8.70 -8.79
CA MET A 32 -0.13 9.25 -7.72
C MET A 32 1.36 9.15 -8.08
N VAL A 33 1.80 8.03 -8.67
CA VAL A 33 3.20 7.82 -9.10
C VAL A 33 3.49 8.64 -10.35
N ALA A 34 2.59 8.63 -11.33
CA ALA A 34 2.78 9.31 -12.60
C ALA A 34 2.96 10.83 -12.45
N LEU A 35 2.25 11.46 -11.52
CA LEU A 35 2.25 12.91 -11.35
C LEU A 35 3.15 13.41 -10.20
N ALA A 36 3.68 12.51 -9.37
CA ALA A 36 4.44 12.89 -8.17
C ALA A 36 5.63 13.81 -8.49
N THR A 37 6.43 13.46 -9.50
CA THR A 37 7.63 14.21 -9.88
C THR A 37 7.31 15.59 -10.44
N ASP A 38 6.20 15.71 -11.16
CA ASP A 38 5.76 16.98 -11.76
C ASP A 38 5.22 17.92 -10.68
N VAL A 39 4.51 17.37 -9.70
CA VAL A 39 3.97 18.13 -8.57
C VAL A 39 5.07 18.54 -7.59
N ALA A 40 6.09 17.70 -7.37
CA ALA A 40 7.18 17.98 -6.44
C ALA A 40 7.98 19.25 -6.79
N LYS A 41 8.02 19.61 -8.08
CA LYS A 41 8.72 20.81 -8.59
C LYS A 41 7.90 22.09 -8.44
N ARG A 42 6.63 22.00 -8.06
CA ARG A 42 5.72 23.17 -8.01
C ARG A 42 5.75 23.87 -6.66
N ALA A 43 5.47 25.17 -6.71
CA ALA A 43 5.33 26.00 -5.52
C ALA A 43 4.24 25.44 -4.58
N PRO A 44 4.37 25.60 -3.25
CA PRO A 44 3.39 25.09 -2.27
C PRO A 44 1.95 25.52 -2.53
N ASP A 45 1.76 26.71 -3.07
CA ASP A 45 0.49 27.35 -3.41
C ASP A 45 0.04 27.10 -4.86
N ASP A 46 0.74 26.26 -5.62
CA ASP A 46 0.31 25.87 -6.95
C ASP A 46 -1.03 25.08 -6.88
N PRO A 47 -2.06 25.47 -7.66
CA PRO A 47 -3.35 24.79 -7.65
C PRO A 47 -3.27 23.28 -7.95
N LEU A 48 -2.36 22.84 -8.83
CA LEU A 48 -2.20 21.42 -9.11
C LEU A 48 -1.60 20.70 -7.91
N ARG A 49 -0.63 21.30 -7.21
CA ARG A 49 -0.06 20.70 -6.01
C ARG A 49 -1.12 20.52 -4.93
N ARG A 50 -2.02 21.50 -4.74
CA ARG A 50 -3.17 21.36 -3.83
C ARG A 50 -4.10 20.23 -4.26
N ALA A 51 -4.49 20.20 -5.54
CA ALA A 51 -5.39 19.17 -6.08
C ALA A 51 -4.80 17.76 -5.95
N TYR A 52 -3.52 17.59 -6.27
CA TYR A 52 -2.80 16.33 -6.10
C TYR A 52 -2.80 15.87 -4.64
N ASN A 53 -2.43 16.74 -3.69
CA ASN A 53 -2.40 16.38 -2.27
C ASN A 53 -3.79 16.04 -1.74
N ALA A 54 -4.82 16.78 -2.14
CA ALA A 54 -6.21 16.47 -1.79
C ALA A 54 -6.63 15.09 -2.34
N GLY A 55 -6.29 14.78 -3.59
CA GLY A 55 -6.56 13.47 -4.19
C GLY A 55 -5.85 12.32 -3.49
N VAL A 56 -4.55 12.46 -3.20
CA VAL A 56 -3.77 11.45 -2.46
C VAL A 56 -4.37 11.21 -1.07
N ARG A 57 -4.75 12.29 -0.37
CA ARG A 57 -5.40 12.19 0.93
C ARG A 57 -6.74 11.46 0.84
N SER A 58 -7.58 11.82 -0.11
CA SER A 58 -8.87 11.16 -0.32
C SER A 58 -8.70 9.67 -0.62
N LEU A 59 -7.71 9.29 -1.42
CA LEU A 59 -7.42 7.88 -1.71
C LEU A 59 -6.97 7.11 -0.46
N PHE A 60 -6.14 7.73 0.39
CA PHE A 60 -5.76 7.13 1.66
C PHE A 60 -6.95 6.98 2.60
N ASP A 61 -7.79 8.02 2.72
CA ASP A 61 -8.96 8.02 3.59
C ASP A 61 -9.95 6.91 3.17
N THR A 62 -10.23 6.77 1.86
CA THR A 62 -11.04 5.67 1.32
C THR A 62 -10.40 4.30 1.57
N PHE A 63 -9.07 4.18 1.40
CA PHE A 63 -8.38 2.93 1.70
C PHE A 63 -8.52 2.55 3.19
N ALA A 64 -8.37 3.52 4.09
CA ALA A 64 -8.46 3.30 5.53
C ALA A 64 -9.90 2.94 5.97
N GLU A 65 -10.90 3.64 5.43
CA GLU A 65 -12.32 3.38 5.67
C GLU A 65 -12.72 1.96 5.25
N LEU A 66 -12.26 1.51 4.08
CA LEU A 66 -12.53 0.15 3.61
C LEU A 66 -11.78 -0.90 4.44
N ALA A 67 -10.57 -0.59 4.90
CA ALA A 67 -9.72 -1.53 5.62
C ALA A 67 -10.17 -1.79 7.07
N THR A 68 -10.80 -0.82 7.73
CA THR A 68 -11.23 -0.98 9.12
C THR A 68 -12.36 -0.02 9.48
N THR A 69 -13.31 -0.53 10.27
CA THR A 69 -14.37 0.30 10.90
C THR A 69 -13.92 0.92 12.22
N HIS A 70 -12.78 0.49 12.78
CA HIS A 70 -12.25 0.95 14.07
C HIS A 70 -10.82 1.47 13.93
N ALA A 71 -10.70 2.79 13.72
CA ALA A 71 -9.40 3.44 13.61
C ALA A 71 -8.80 3.70 15.01
N SER A 72 -7.85 2.85 15.43
CA SER A 72 -6.87 3.22 16.46
C SER A 72 -5.67 3.89 15.81
N ARG A 73 -4.89 4.70 16.56
CA ARG A 73 -3.65 5.31 16.03
C ARG A 73 -2.69 4.27 15.46
N ALA A 74 -2.51 3.15 16.14
CA ALA A 74 -1.67 2.04 15.69
C ALA A 74 -2.20 1.41 14.38
N THR A 75 -3.52 1.29 14.24
CA THR A 75 -4.15 0.82 13.00
C THR A 75 -3.93 1.81 11.86
N THR A 76 -4.12 3.11 12.10
CA THR A 76 -3.90 4.16 11.09
C THR A 76 -2.44 4.20 10.63
N ASP A 77 -1.47 4.10 11.54
CA ASP A 77 -0.05 4.11 11.18
C ASP A 77 0.33 2.85 10.37
N ARG A 78 -0.20 1.68 10.73
CA ARG A 78 -0.07 0.46 9.91
C ARG A 78 -0.63 0.67 8.49
N LEU A 79 -1.81 1.28 8.36
CA LEU A 79 -2.43 1.54 7.07
C LEU A 79 -1.62 2.55 6.24
N ARG A 80 -1.01 3.57 6.86
CA ARG A 80 -0.08 4.49 6.18
C ARG A 80 1.13 3.77 5.63
N VAL A 81 1.74 2.89 6.44
CA VAL A 81 2.89 2.07 6.00
C VAL A 81 2.51 1.19 4.83
N LEU A 82 1.37 0.51 4.90
CA LEU A 82 0.89 -0.35 3.82
C LEU A 82 0.59 0.45 2.54
N PHE A 83 -0.06 1.60 2.67
CA PHE A 83 -0.34 2.51 1.56
C PHE A 83 0.93 3.04 0.88
N ALA A 84 1.91 3.49 1.67
CA ALA A 84 3.22 3.91 1.17
C ALA A 84 3.95 2.74 0.48
N GLY A 85 3.89 1.53 1.07
CA GLY A 85 4.46 0.31 0.49
C GLY A 85 3.85 -0.04 -0.86
N MET A 86 2.51 0.05 -1.00
CA MET A 86 1.83 -0.16 -2.28
C MET A 86 2.36 0.80 -3.35
N VAL A 87 2.36 2.10 -3.06
CA VAL A 87 2.77 3.13 -4.01
C VAL A 87 4.24 2.98 -4.39
N GLY A 88 5.13 2.84 -3.39
CA GLY A 88 6.57 2.72 -3.58
C GLY A 88 7.00 1.44 -4.29
N SER A 89 6.44 0.28 -3.91
CA SER A 89 6.75 -0.99 -4.59
C SER A 89 6.29 -1.00 -6.05
N ASN A 90 5.16 -0.36 -6.37
CA ASN A 90 4.71 -0.23 -7.75
C ASN A 90 5.61 0.71 -8.56
N MET A 91 6.10 1.80 -7.97
CA MET A 91 7.08 2.68 -8.59
C MET A 91 8.38 1.93 -8.90
N LEU A 92 8.94 1.19 -7.93
CA LEU A 92 10.19 0.44 -8.09
C LEU A 92 10.08 -0.65 -9.17
N ALA A 93 9.00 -1.42 -9.16
CA ALA A 93 8.78 -2.45 -10.18
C ALA A 93 8.72 -1.89 -11.60
N ARG A 94 8.20 -0.66 -11.75
CA ARG A 94 8.17 0.04 -13.04
C ARG A 94 9.55 0.54 -13.47
N SER A 95 10.35 1.10 -12.55
CA SER A 95 11.69 1.60 -12.89
C SER A 95 12.64 0.48 -13.30
N GLY A 96 12.44 -0.75 -12.81
CA GLY A 96 13.28 -1.90 -13.14
C GLY A 96 12.91 -2.65 -14.43
N ASN A 97 11.94 -2.15 -15.22
CA ASN A 97 11.39 -2.84 -16.40
C ASN A 97 11.01 -4.32 -16.13
N GLY A 98 10.51 -4.62 -14.93
CA GLY A 98 10.14 -5.99 -14.55
C GLY A 98 11.29 -6.90 -14.10
N GLY A 99 12.50 -6.37 -13.88
CA GLY A 99 13.60 -7.14 -13.29
C GLY A 99 13.24 -7.70 -11.91
N ASP A 100 13.65 -8.95 -11.64
CA ASP A 100 13.24 -9.77 -10.49
C ASP A 100 13.37 -9.07 -9.14
N TRP A 101 14.45 -8.30 -8.95
CA TRP A 101 14.70 -7.56 -7.71
C TRP A 101 13.64 -6.48 -7.45
N SER A 102 13.27 -5.70 -8.46
CA SER A 102 12.30 -4.61 -8.30
C SER A 102 10.86 -5.13 -8.10
N ALA A 103 10.54 -6.28 -8.70
CA ALA A 103 9.28 -6.97 -8.50
C ALA A 103 9.17 -7.61 -7.11
N SER A 104 10.29 -7.92 -6.45
CA SER A 104 10.31 -8.52 -5.11
C SER A 104 9.67 -7.63 -4.04
N PHE A 105 9.74 -6.30 -4.18
CA PHE A 105 9.09 -5.36 -3.27
C PHE A 105 7.58 -5.54 -3.21
N LYS A 106 6.92 -5.85 -4.35
CA LYS A 106 5.48 -6.13 -4.37
C LYS A 106 5.13 -7.36 -3.54
N LYS A 107 5.99 -8.38 -3.59
CA LYS A 107 5.85 -9.60 -2.79
C LYS A 107 6.01 -9.29 -1.30
N SER A 108 7.02 -8.49 -0.92
CA SER A 108 7.25 -8.08 0.47
C SER A 108 6.07 -7.32 1.07
N VAL A 109 5.52 -6.34 0.33
CA VAL A 109 4.36 -5.55 0.79
C VAL A 109 3.13 -6.42 1.01
N THR A 110 2.89 -7.38 0.11
CA THR A 110 1.77 -8.33 0.24
C THR A 110 1.96 -9.25 1.47
N ALA A 111 3.20 -9.66 1.76
CA ALA A 111 3.52 -10.50 2.92
C ALA A 111 3.37 -9.77 4.27
N THR A 112 3.75 -8.49 4.35
CA THR A 112 3.58 -7.66 5.55
C THR A 112 2.12 -7.37 5.87
N GLY A 113 1.30 -7.26 4.83
CA GLY A 113 -0.14 -7.13 4.95
C GLY A 113 -0.76 -8.27 5.76
N ASN A 114 -0.36 -9.52 5.50
CA ASN A 114 -0.82 -10.69 6.26
C ASN A 114 -0.20 -10.66 7.67
N GLY A 115 -0.84 -9.95 8.60
CA GLY A 115 -0.37 -9.74 9.98
C GLY A 115 -0.04 -10.99 10.79
N GLY A 116 -0.31 -12.21 10.28
CA GLY A 116 0.17 -13.47 10.85
C GLY A 116 1.63 -13.80 10.54
N SER A 117 2.18 -13.32 9.42
CA SER A 117 3.52 -13.75 8.98
C SER A 117 4.65 -13.12 9.78
N PHE A 118 4.52 -11.87 10.24
CA PHE A 118 5.57 -11.20 11.02
C PHE A 118 5.70 -11.78 12.43
N LYS A 119 4.57 -12.14 13.06
CA LYS A 119 4.55 -12.80 14.37
C LYS A 119 5.12 -14.22 14.28
N ASN A 120 4.74 -14.98 13.24
CA ASN A 120 5.29 -16.33 13.00
C ASN A 120 6.79 -16.30 12.63
N SER A 121 7.26 -15.32 11.85
CA SER A 121 8.68 -15.17 11.53
C SER A 121 9.52 -14.82 12.77
N LEU A 122 9.05 -13.92 13.63
CA LEU A 122 9.76 -13.61 14.88
C LEU A 122 9.76 -14.79 15.86
N GLN A 123 8.66 -15.55 15.94
CA GLN A 123 8.60 -16.77 16.77
C GLN A 123 9.47 -17.91 16.24
N SER A 124 9.69 -17.98 14.93
CA SER A 124 10.60 -18.96 14.32
C SER A 124 12.08 -18.60 14.47
N LEU A 125 12.39 -17.30 14.58
CA LEU A 125 13.76 -16.79 14.69
C LEU A 125 14.22 -16.63 16.15
N PHE A 126 13.29 -16.45 17.09
CA PHE A 126 13.57 -16.22 18.51
C PHE A 126 12.65 -17.09 19.40
N PRO A 127 12.91 -18.41 19.49
CA PRO A 127 12.07 -19.34 20.23
C PRO A 127 12.00 -19.08 21.74
N GLU A 128 12.92 -18.29 22.30
CA GLU A 128 13.02 -17.94 23.72
C GLU A 128 11.98 -16.92 24.21
N TRP A 129 11.22 -16.29 23.31
CA TRP A 129 10.15 -15.34 23.63
C TRP A 129 8.75 -15.98 23.70
N ARG A 130 8.70 -17.30 23.88
CA ARG A 130 7.46 -18.08 23.99
C ARG A 130 7.05 -18.17 25.46
N ASN A 131 6.13 -17.29 25.88
CA ASN A 131 5.32 -17.51 27.09
C ASN A 131 4.13 -18.40 26.74
#